data_AF-A0A0K2V8U3-F1
#
_entry.id   AF-A0A0K2V8U3-F1
#
_cell.length_a   1.000
_cell.length_b   1.000
_cell.length_c   1.000
_cell.angle_alpha   90.00
_cell.angle_beta   90.00
_cell.angle_gamma   90.00
#
_symmetry.space_group_name_H-M   'P 1'
#
loop_
_entity.id
_entity.type
_entity.pdbx_description
1 polymer ?
#
loop_
_entity_poly.entity_id
_entity_poly.type
_entity_poly.pdbx_seq_one_letter_code
_entity_poly.pdbx_strand_id
1 'polypeptide(L)'
;FFNGIPVQKEPTQGIGGERLLKSLILTNRDDIEEIKYETNGLDSDRDGQTREKAPPPFIPKFCFLDKKILRFFAYFEESVTLDGKTNIKRIRYVEIHYYLVDDTISVLEPKLQNSGLNQGTILKRHRIPRTDGDEWENFWHWTDFNLGTKPIFYSKEYVITNCDKFTRLYLEEEGVKVEPFLEAPKDSYVNNRHKIDYPNKNINKLIITSPKLNRYIKNDLEVLRFYATSRLPSYPLGQKENQKYIIYFYLS
;
A
#
# COMPACT_ATOMS: atom_id res chain seq x y z
N PHE A 1 -3.91 -50.20 11.94
CA PHE A 1 -5.05 -51.11 11.70
C PHE A 1 -5.99 -51.03 12.89
N PHE A 2 -7.27 -50.79 12.65
CA PHE A 2 -8.36 -50.91 13.63
C PHE A 2 -9.42 -51.79 12.96
N ASN A 3 -9.87 -52.86 13.62
CA ASN A 3 -10.80 -53.85 13.06
C ASN A 3 -10.44 -54.39 11.66
N GLY A 4 -9.16 -54.68 11.41
CA GLY A 4 -8.71 -55.28 10.14
C GLY A 4 -8.58 -54.32 8.95
N ILE A 5 -8.94 -53.04 9.09
CA ILE A 5 -8.79 -52.02 8.04
C ILE A 5 -7.45 -51.28 8.20
N PRO A 6 -6.67 -51.09 7.12
CA PRO A 6 -5.46 -50.25 7.15
C PRO A 6 -5.84 -48.79 7.39
N VAL A 7 -5.86 -48.38 8.66
CA VAL A 7 -5.96 -46.97 9.04
C VAL A 7 -4.59 -46.32 8.81
N GLN A 8 -4.56 -45.34 7.91
CA GLN A 8 -3.39 -44.52 7.65
C GLN A 8 -3.09 -43.72 8.93
N LYS A 9 -1.88 -43.88 9.48
CA LYS A 9 -1.49 -43.14 10.70
C LYS A 9 -1.36 -41.65 10.34
N GLU A 10 -2.03 -40.79 11.10
CA GLU A 10 -1.86 -39.34 10.98
C GLU A 10 -0.36 -39.01 11.15
N PRO A 11 0.26 -38.25 10.23
CA PRO A 11 1.62 -37.79 10.43
C PRO A 11 1.67 -36.94 11.69
N THR A 12 2.52 -37.29 12.64
CA THR A 12 2.72 -36.52 13.87
C THR A 12 3.77 -35.42 13.71
N GLN A 13 4.55 -35.50 12.63
CA GLN A 13 5.68 -34.64 12.33
C GLN A 13 5.64 -34.22 10.85
N GLY A 14 5.95 -32.94 10.59
CA GLY A 14 6.14 -32.38 9.26
C GLY A 14 7.54 -32.65 8.72
N ILE A 15 7.82 -32.10 7.53
CA ILE A 15 9.14 -32.16 6.92
C ILE A 15 10.10 -31.34 7.80
N GLY A 16 11.22 -31.94 8.23
CA GLY A 16 12.16 -31.30 9.16
C GLY A 16 11.93 -31.61 10.64
N GLY A 17 10.97 -32.49 11.00
CA GLY A 17 10.78 -32.98 12.37
C GLY A 17 9.90 -32.11 13.26
N GLU A 18 9.35 -31.00 12.75
CA GLU A 18 8.43 -30.14 13.48
C GLU A 18 7.11 -30.87 13.79
N ARG A 19 6.63 -30.78 15.04
CA ARG A 19 5.39 -31.42 15.49
C ARG A 19 4.18 -30.73 14.84
N LEU A 20 3.30 -31.50 14.21
CA LEU A 20 2.07 -30.93 13.62
C LEU A 20 1.11 -30.48 14.73
N LEU A 21 0.81 -29.18 14.78
CA LEU A 21 -0.15 -28.61 15.72
C LEU A 21 -1.58 -29.00 15.29
N LYS A 22 -2.25 -29.82 16.11
CA LYS A 22 -3.65 -30.27 15.90
C LYS A 22 -4.68 -29.12 15.94
N SER A 23 -4.33 -27.97 16.51
CA SER A 23 -5.26 -26.85 16.76
C SER A 23 -5.40 -25.85 15.60
N LEU A 24 -4.63 -25.97 14.53
CA LEU A 24 -4.71 -25.06 13.37
C LEU A 24 -5.72 -25.52 12.31
N ILE A 25 -6.56 -26.51 12.63
CA ILE A 25 -7.63 -26.98 11.76
C ILE A 25 -8.91 -26.31 12.27
N LEU A 26 -9.54 -25.50 11.42
CA LEU A 26 -10.82 -24.76 11.59
C LEU A 26 -10.70 -23.29 12.08
N THR A 27 -10.47 -22.36 11.16
CA THR A 27 -10.58 -20.90 11.41
C THR A 27 -11.51 -20.17 10.45
N ASN A 28 -12.43 -20.87 9.79
CA ASN A 28 -13.45 -20.22 8.94
C ASN A 28 -14.78 -20.91 9.21
N ARG A 29 -15.76 -20.18 9.73
CA ARG A 29 -17.12 -20.70 9.93
C ARG A 29 -17.72 -21.23 8.63
N ASP A 30 -17.41 -20.62 7.50
CA ASP A 30 -17.89 -21.03 6.18
C ASP A 30 -17.22 -22.33 5.71
N ASP A 31 -15.89 -22.47 5.86
CA ASP A 31 -15.17 -23.73 5.57
C ASP A 31 -15.61 -24.84 6.54
N ILE A 32 -15.91 -24.49 7.80
CA ILE A 32 -16.45 -25.38 8.83
C ILE A 32 -17.86 -25.82 8.46
N GLU A 33 -18.72 -24.91 7.99
CA GLU A 33 -20.07 -25.23 7.56
C GLU A 33 -20.04 -26.08 6.30
N GLU A 34 -19.22 -25.74 5.30
CA GLU A 34 -19.05 -26.52 4.07
C GLU A 34 -18.54 -27.94 4.36
N ILE A 35 -17.52 -28.08 5.23
CA ILE A 35 -17.03 -29.39 5.71
C ILE A 35 -18.09 -30.08 6.59
N LYS A 36 -18.83 -29.37 7.47
CA LYS A 36 -19.89 -29.96 8.29
C LYS A 36 -21.08 -30.42 7.46
N TYR A 37 -21.43 -29.72 6.39
CA TYR A 37 -22.47 -30.10 5.44
C TYR A 37 -22.02 -31.34 4.65
N GLU A 38 -20.74 -31.43 4.28
CA GLU A 38 -20.16 -32.64 3.69
C GLU A 38 -20.06 -33.81 4.68
N THR A 39 -19.77 -33.59 5.97
CA THR A 39 -19.61 -34.66 6.96
C THR A 39 -20.92 -35.11 7.63
N ASN A 40 -21.93 -34.24 7.75
CA ASN A 40 -23.20 -34.54 8.44
C ASN A 40 -24.31 -35.07 7.51
N GLY A 41 -24.11 -35.10 6.19
CA GLY A 41 -25.01 -35.83 5.30
C GLY A 41 -24.92 -37.32 5.60
N LEU A 42 -26.01 -37.95 6.05
CA LEU A 42 -26.12 -39.40 6.08
C LEU A 42 -26.19 -39.89 4.63
N ASP A 43 -25.17 -40.61 4.16
CA ASP A 43 -25.26 -41.32 2.88
C ASP A 43 -26.17 -42.55 3.11
N SER A 44 -27.43 -42.45 2.70
CA SER A 44 -28.38 -43.57 2.75
C SER A 44 -28.18 -44.46 1.52
N ASP A 45 -27.48 -45.58 1.71
CA ASP A 45 -27.57 -46.69 0.77
C ASP A 45 -29.02 -47.24 0.77
N ARG A 46 -29.48 -47.77 -0.37
CA ARG A 46 -30.85 -48.30 -0.57
C ARG A 46 -31.26 -49.40 0.43
N ASP A 47 -30.30 -49.95 1.16
CA ASP A 47 -30.46 -51.09 2.09
C ASP A 47 -30.42 -50.70 3.59
N GLY A 48 -30.46 -49.41 3.93
CA GLY A 48 -30.69 -48.96 5.31
C GLY A 48 -29.53 -49.17 6.29
N GLN A 49 -28.33 -49.47 5.80
CA GLN A 49 -27.12 -49.51 6.64
C GLN A 49 -26.40 -48.15 6.59
N THR A 50 -26.28 -47.48 7.74
CA THR A 50 -25.49 -46.26 7.87
C THR A 50 -24.01 -46.63 7.89
N ARG A 51 -23.27 -46.31 6.82
CA ARG A 51 -21.81 -46.37 6.82
C ARG A 51 -21.26 -45.12 7.49
N GLU A 52 -20.26 -45.28 8.36
CA GLU A 52 -19.49 -44.14 8.86
C GLU A 52 -18.85 -43.43 7.66
N LYS A 53 -19.08 -42.12 7.54
CA LYS A 53 -18.48 -41.32 6.46
C LYS A 53 -16.96 -41.41 6.54
N ALA A 54 -16.33 -41.52 5.38
CA ALA A 54 -14.88 -41.54 5.29
C ALA A 54 -14.30 -40.30 6.01
N PRO A 55 -13.19 -40.46 6.75
CA PRO A 55 -12.54 -39.32 7.39
C PRO A 55 -12.18 -38.27 6.33
N PRO A 56 -12.28 -36.98 6.66
CA PRO A 56 -11.99 -35.91 5.72
C PRO A 56 -10.56 -36.05 5.19
N PRO A 57 -10.31 -35.69 3.92
CA PRO A 57 -8.98 -35.78 3.33
C PRO A 57 -8.00 -34.89 4.12
N PHE A 58 -6.78 -35.39 4.34
CA PHE A 58 -5.72 -34.62 4.99
C PHE A 58 -5.28 -33.47 4.07
N ILE A 59 -5.44 -32.23 4.53
CA ILE A 59 -4.99 -31.03 3.82
C ILE A 59 -3.75 -30.48 4.55
N PRO A 60 -2.59 -30.37 3.90
CA PRO A 60 -1.40 -29.77 4.51
C PRO A 60 -1.62 -28.30 4.92
N LYS A 61 -0.93 -27.86 5.99
CA LYS A 61 -0.97 -26.47 6.51
C LYS A 61 -0.77 -25.42 5.40
N PHE A 62 0.19 -25.65 4.50
CA PHE A 62 0.51 -24.69 3.44
C PHE A 62 -0.61 -24.52 2.42
N CYS A 63 -1.45 -25.54 2.17
CA CYS A 63 -2.62 -25.43 1.31
C CYS A 63 -3.75 -24.67 2.01
N PHE A 64 -3.98 -24.96 3.29
CA PHE A 64 -5.08 -24.35 4.05
C PHE A 64 -4.84 -22.87 4.38
N LEU A 65 -3.58 -22.50 4.64
CA LEU A 65 -3.17 -21.12 4.95
C LEU A 65 -2.72 -20.34 3.71
N ASP A 66 -2.80 -20.94 2.52
CA ASP A 66 -2.43 -20.24 1.29
C ASP A 66 -3.26 -18.96 1.15
N LYS A 67 -2.59 -17.85 0.85
CA LYS A 67 -3.17 -16.50 0.70
C LYS A 67 -3.86 -15.92 1.95
N LYS A 68 -3.83 -16.59 3.12
CA LYS A 68 -4.31 -16.01 4.38
C LYS A 68 -3.23 -15.10 4.97
N ILE A 69 -3.53 -13.80 5.03
CA ILE A 69 -2.60 -12.76 5.45
C ILE A 69 -3.27 -11.91 6.52
N LEU A 70 -2.57 -11.69 7.63
CA LEU A 70 -2.99 -10.71 8.62
C LEU A 70 -2.45 -9.33 8.21
N ARG A 71 -3.35 -8.36 8.10
CA ARG A 71 -3.03 -7.00 7.65
C ARG A 71 -3.30 -6.01 8.77
N PHE A 72 -2.24 -5.29 9.15
CA PHE A 72 -2.28 -4.24 10.15
C PHE A 72 -1.94 -2.89 9.50
N PHE A 73 -2.67 -1.86 9.88
CA PHE A 73 -2.37 -0.47 9.54
C PHE A 73 -1.55 0.13 10.67
N ALA A 74 -0.44 0.76 10.31
CA ALA A 74 0.50 1.33 11.25
C ALA A 74 1.07 2.65 10.72
N TYR A 75 1.82 3.35 11.56
CA TYR A 75 2.66 4.46 11.14
C TYR A 75 3.99 4.43 11.88
N PHE A 76 5.00 5.08 11.31
CA PHE A 76 6.25 5.36 12.02
C PHE A 76 6.61 6.85 11.89
N GLU A 77 7.35 7.35 12.86
CA GLU A 77 7.87 8.71 12.87
C GLU A 77 9.26 8.75 12.22
N GLU A 78 9.43 9.61 11.22
CA GLU A 78 10.71 9.91 10.58
C GLU A 78 11.17 11.31 11.00
N SER A 79 12.39 11.43 11.52
CA SER A 79 12.99 12.72 11.85
C SER A 79 13.62 13.32 10.59
N VAL A 80 13.17 14.50 10.20
CA VAL A 80 13.67 15.24 9.02
C VAL A 80 14.27 16.55 9.48
N THR A 81 15.54 16.79 9.15
CA THR A 81 16.20 18.07 9.40
C THR A 81 15.98 19.00 8.20
N LEU A 82 15.27 20.10 8.42
CA LEU A 82 15.14 21.19 7.46
C LEU A 82 16.24 22.22 7.69
N ASP A 83 16.85 22.66 6.59
CA ASP A 83 17.85 23.75 6.53
C ASP A 83 19.01 23.61 7.52
N GLY A 84 19.31 22.37 7.94
CA GLY A 84 20.36 22.03 8.90
C GLY A 84 20.11 22.51 10.34
N LYS A 85 18.94 23.07 10.66
CA LYS A 85 18.66 23.70 11.97
C LYS A 85 17.36 23.24 12.62
N THR A 86 16.34 22.90 11.83
CA THR A 86 15.01 22.61 12.35
C THR A 86 14.69 21.13 12.16
N ASN A 87 14.62 20.37 13.26
CA ASN A 87 14.16 18.99 13.21
C ASN A 87 12.63 18.95 13.25
N ILE A 88 12.01 18.44 12.19
CA ILE A 88 10.59 18.21 12.11
C ILE A 88 10.34 16.71 12.07
N LYS A 89 9.31 16.26 12.80
CA LYS A 89 8.83 14.88 12.73
C LYS A 89 7.82 14.76 11.60
N ARG A 90 8.05 13.78 10.73
CA ARG A 90 7.16 13.40 9.64
C ARG A 90 6.52 12.05 9.96
N ILE A 91 5.23 11.93 9.73
CA ILE A 91 4.49 10.67 9.95
C ILE A 91 4.35 9.94 8.61
N ARG A 92 4.71 8.65 8.58
CA ARG A 92 4.55 7.80 7.39
C ARG A 92 3.65 6.62 7.71
N TYR A 93 2.51 6.56 7.01
CA TYR A 93 1.55 5.47 7.14
C TYR A 93 2.03 4.26 6.36
N VAL A 94 1.88 3.07 6.95
CA VAL A 94 2.32 1.80 6.39
C VAL A 94 1.31 0.70 6.67
N GLU A 95 1.41 -0.37 5.90
CA GLU A 95 0.70 -1.61 6.08
C GLU A 95 1.72 -2.70 6.42
N ILE A 96 1.48 -3.41 7.52
CA ILE A 96 2.26 -4.58 7.94
C ILE A 96 1.45 -5.81 7.56
N HIS A 97 2.04 -6.67 6.75
CA HIS A 97 1.47 -7.96 6.35
C HIS A 97 2.21 -9.08 7.04
N TYR A 98 1.49 -9.94 7.76
CA TYR A 98 1.97 -11.18 8.32
C TYR A 98 1.38 -12.35 7.54
N TYR A 99 2.23 -13.20 6.98
CA TYR A 99 1.81 -14.35 6.18
C TYR A 99 1.73 -15.58 7.08
N LEU A 100 0.52 -16.12 7.27
CA LEU A 100 0.29 -17.27 8.17
C LEU A 100 0.94 -18.56 7.66
N VAL A 101 1.25 -18.64 6.36
CA VAL A 101 1.78 -19.84 5.74
C VAL A 101 3.22 -20.16 6.19
N ASP A 102 4.04 -19.14 6.41
CA ASP A 102 5.49 -19.25 6.64
C ASP A 102 6.01 -18.30 7.74
N ASP A 103 5.11 -17.67 8.49
CA ASP A 103 5.42 -16.75 9.60
C ASP A 103 6.37 -15.60 9.18
N THR A 104 6.24 -15.16 7.93
CA THR A 104 7.01 -14.05 7.38
C THR A 104 6.25 -12.73 7.49
N ILE A 105 6.99 -11.63 7.50
CA ILE A 105 6.46 -10.27 7.59
C ILE A 105 6.95 -9.45 6.40
N SER A 106 6.09 -8.60 5.86
CA SER A 106 6.46 -7.54 4.92
C SER A 106 5.83 -6.22 5.32
N VAL A 107 6.52 -5.11 5.05
CA VAL A 107 6.03 -3.76 5.35
C VAL A 107 5.96 -2.96 4.06
N LEU A 108 4.78 -2.43 3.76
CA LEU A 108 4.48 -1.66 2.57
C LEU A 108 4.03 -0.25 2.96
N GLU A 109 4.57 0.75 2.29
CA GLU A 109 4.02 2.10 2.30
C GLU A 109 3.13 2.31 1.07
N PRO A 110 1.84 2.65 1.25
CA PRO A 110 0.97 3.01 0.16
C PRO A 110 1.53 4.19 -0.66
N LYS A 111 1.43 4.09 -1.99
CA LYS A 111 1.88 5.16 -2.89
C LYS A 111 0.89 6.32 -2.85
N LEU A 112 1.37 7.50 -2.46
CA LEU A 112 0.64 8.76 -2.47
C LEU A 112 1.13 9.61 -3.64
N GLN A 113 0.20 10.12 -4.44
CA GLN A 113 0.54 11.01 -5.54
C GLN A 113 1.19 12.29 -5.02
N ASN A 114 2.18 12.80 -5.75
CA ASN A 114 2.90 14.03 -5.43
C ASN A 114 3.59 14.03 -4.04
N SER A 115 3.84 12.86 -3.45
CA SER A 115 4.51 12.75 -2.15
C SER A 115 5.98 13.20 -2.20
N GLY A 116 6.62 13.04 -3.36
CA GLY A 116 8.05 13.30 -3.55
C GLY A 116 8.94 12.35 -2.74
N LEU A 117 8.40 11.21 -2.28
CA LEU A 117 9.12 10.20 -1.51
C LEU A 117 9.26 8.89 -2.28
N ASN A 118 10.29 8.12 -1.95
CA ASN A 118 10.39 6.72 -2.34
C ASN A 118 9.42 5.91 -1.48
N GLN A 119 8.29 5.52 -2.10
CA GLN A 119 7.21 4.76 -1.48
C GLN A 119 7.09 3.37 -2.11
N GLY A 120 6.37 2.46 -1.44
CA GLY A 120 6.25 1.05 -1.81
C GLY A 120 6.81 0.14 -0.72
N THR A 121 7.47 -0.95 -1.11
CA THR A 121 7.98 -1.93 -0.15
C THR A 121 9.12 -1.35 0.69
N ILE A 122 8.88 -1.10 1.97
CA ILE A 122 9.89 -0.71 2.95
C ILE A 122 10.69 -1.94 3.37
N LEU A 123 9.99 -3.04 3.65
CA LEU A 123 10.60 -4.29 4.06
C LEU A 123 10.08 -5.44 3.22
N LYS A 124 11.01 -6.14 2.55
CA LYS A 124 10.71 -7.34 1.76
C LYS A 124 10.21 -8.46 2.68
N ARG A 125 9.42 -9.39 2.12
CA ARG A 125 8.89 -10.55 2.85
C ARG A 125 10.02 -11.46 3.32
N HIS A 126 10.14 -11.64 4.63
CA HIS A 126 11.01 -12.62 5.29
C HIS A 126 10.65 -12.72 6.79
N ARG A 127 11.21 -13.68 7.52
CA ARG A 127 11.05 -13.78 8.97
C ARG A 127 11.93 -12.74 9.64
N ILE A 128 11.37 -11.96 10.57
CA ILE A 128 12.08 -10.87 11.25
C ILE A 128 12.50 -11.35 12.65
N PRO A 129 13.80 -11.35 12.98
CA PRO A 129 14.27 -11.67 14.32
C PRO A 129 13.92 -10.53 15.31
N ARG A 130 13.67 -10.88 16.56
CA ARG A 130 13.50 -9.93 17.67
C ARG A 130 14.88 -9.51 18.18
N THR A 131 15.00 -8.24 18.54
CA THR A 131 16.26 -7.66 19.05
C THR A 131 16.55 -8.04 20.50
N ASP A 132 15.52 -8.48 21.25
CA ASP A 132 15.53 -8.53 22.71
C ASP A 132 15.82 -9.92 23.31
N GLY A 133 16.22 -10.91 22.49
CA GLY A 133 16.42 -12.29 22.95
C GLY A 133 17.76 -12.89 22.55
N ASP A 134 18.22 -13.87 23.33
CA ASP A 134 19.39 -14.69 23.00
C ASP A 134 19.19 -15.37 21.63
N GLU A 135 20.30 -15.43 20.90
CA GLU A 135 20.37 -15.68 19.48
C GLU A 135 19.75 -17.05 19.10
N TRP A 136 19.27 -17.11 17.85
CA TRP A 136 18.94 -18.29 17.03
C TRP A 136 17.46 -18.65 16.79
N GLU A 137 16.48 -18.30 17.64
CA GLU A 137 15.07 -18.70 17.38
C GLU A 137 13.97 -17.67 17.73
N ASN A 138 14.32 -16.48 18.20
CA ASN A 138 13.30 -15.51 18.61
C ASN A 138 12.81 -14.64 17.43
N PHE A 139 11.77 -15.09 16.74
CA PHE A 139 11.13 -14.35 15.64
C PHE A 139 9.84 -13.67 16.10
N TRP A 140 9.47 -12.59 15.41
CA TRP A 140 8.16 -11.97 15.61
C TRP A 140 7.04 -12.92 15.21
N HIS A 141 6.06 -13.07 16.08
CA HIS A 141 4.88 -13.90 15.84
C HIS A 141 3.62 -13.02 15.82
N TRP A 142 2.54 -13.49 15.19
CA TRP A 142 1.32 -12.70 15.08
C TRP A 142 0.69 -12.36 16.44
N THR A 143 0.95 -13.17 17.46
CA THR A 143 0.51 -12.93 18.85
C THR A 143 1.16 -11.71 19.49
N ASP A 144 2.31 -11.27 18.98
CA ASP A 144 3.00 -10.08 19.48
C ASP A 144 2.36 -8.77 18.95
N PHE A 145 1.39 -8.86 18.03
CA PHE A 145 0.74 -7.69 17.42
C PHE A 145 -0.67 -7.48 17.97
N ASN A 146 -0.93 -6.26 18.44
CA ASN A 146 -2.27 -5.78 18.78
C ASN A 146 -2.37 -4.25 18.50
N LEU A 147 -3.57 -3.68 18.49
CA LEU A 147 -3.73 -2.24 18.29
C LEU A 147 -3.08 -1.48 19.47
N GLY A 148 -2.25 -0.49 19.14
CA GLY A 148 -1.44 0.27 20.12
C GLY A 148 -0.08 -0.32 20.44
N THR A 149 0.19 -1.57 20.04
CA THR A 149 1.53 -2.15 20.17
C THR A 149 2.50 -1.49 19.20
N LYS A 150 3.79 -1.55 19.59
CA LYS A 150 4.87 -0.86 18.89
C LYS A 150 6.00 -1.81 18.50
N PRO A 151 5.78 -2.71 17.52
CA PRO A 151 6.85 -3.59 17.07
C PRO A 151 8.02 -2.80 16.48
N ILE A 152 9.23 -3.26 16.82
CA ILE A 152 10.48 -2.69 16.32
C ILE A 152 11.08 -3.64 15.29
N PHE A 153 11.12 -3.22 14.02
CA PHE A 153 11.78 -3.96 12.95
C PHE A 153 13.00 -3.18 12.48
N TYR A 154 14.19 -3.78 12.59
CA TYR A 154 15.46 -3.18 12.14
C TYR A 154 15.63 -1.72 12.59
N SER A 155 15.47 -1.50 13.91
CA SER A 155 15.60 -0.18 14.55
C SER A 155 14.55 0.87 14.14
N LYS A 156 13.45 0.46 13.51
CA LYS A 156 12.28 1.31 13.26
C LYS A 156 11.10 0.83 14.09
N GLU A 157 10.52 1.74 14.87
CA GLU A 157 9.33 1.50 15.68
C GLU A 157 8.07 1.81 14.85
N TYR A 158 7.17 0.84 14.73
CA TYR A 158 5.91 0.99 14.02
C TYR A 158 4.76 0.96 15.03
N VAL A 159 3.92 1.98 15.05
CA VAL A 159 2.75 2.03 15.93
C VAL A 159 1.55 1.49 15.18
N ILE A 160 1.02 0.34 15.60
CA ILE A 160 -0.17 -0.27 15.00
C ILE A 160 -1.42 0.49 15.45
N THR A 161 -2.23 0.95 14.51
CA THR A 161 -3.43 1.77 14.76
C THR A 161 -4.73 1.06 14.44
N ASN A 162 -4.72 0.21 13.40
CA ASN A 162 -5.89 -0.53 12.97
C ASN A 162 -5.52 -1.90 12.37
N CYS A 163 -6.50 -2.75 12.14
CA CYS A 163 -6.35 -4.02 11.44
C CYS A 163 -7.52 -4.25 10.48
N ASP A 164 -7.34 -5.15 9.53
CA ASP A 164 -8.41 -5.55 8.62
C ASP A 164 -9.49 -6.39 9.33
N LYS A 165 -10.69 -6.46 8.75
CA LYS A 165 -11.81 -7.25 9.29
C LYS A 165 -11.44 -8.72 9.47
N PHE A 166 -10.78 -9.31 8.47
CA PHE A 166 -10.30 -10.70 8.54
C PHE A 166 -9.32 -10.89 9.71
N THR A 167 -8.37 -9.96 9.86
CA THR A 167 -7.35 -10.02 10.91
C THR A 167 -7.97 -9.91 12.30
N ARG A 168 -8.94 -9.01 12.49
CA ARG A 168 -9.67 -8.90 13.75
C ARG A 168 -10.37 -10.21 14.11
N LEU A 169 -11.12 -10.79 13.17
CA LEU A 169 -11.83 -12.05 13.39
C LEU A 169 -10.86 -13.18 13.73
N TYR A 170 -9.77 -13.31 12.97
CA TYR A 170 -8.75 -14.33 13.23
C TYR A 170 -8.14 -14.21 14.63
N LEU A 171 -7.78 -12.99 15.05
CA LEU A 171 -7.23 -12.76 16.39
C LEU A 171 -8.24 -13.10 17.49
N GLU A 172 -9.50 -12.70 17.34
CA GLU A 172 -10.57 -13.01 18.29
C GLU A 172 -10.84 -14.51 18.39
N GLU A 173 -10.83 -15.23 17.27
CA GLU A 173 -11.01 -16.69 17.21
C GLU A 173 -9.87 -17.46 17.88
N GLU A 174 -8.62 -16.99 17.71
CA GLU A 174 -7.45 -17.53 18.39
C GLU A 174 -7.34 -17.09 19.87
N GLY A 175 -8.33 -16.36 20.39
CA GLY A 175 -8.43 -15.96 21.80
C GLY A 175 -7.68 -14.68 22.15
N VAL A 176 -7.18 -13.93 21.16
CA VAL A 176 -6.57 -12.61 21.38
C VAL A 176 -7.64 -11.53 21.37
N LYS A 177 -7.79 -10.83 22.50
CA LYS A 177 -8.67 -9.67 22.58
C LYS A 177 -8.05 -8.48 21.84
N VAL A 178 -8.67 -8.09 20.73
CA VAL A 178 -8.24 -6.94 19.92
C VAL A 178 -8.66 -5.63 20.59
N GLU A 179 -7.71 -4.73 20.80
CA GLU A 179 -7.96 -3.39 21.35
C GLU A 179 -8.76 -2.51 20.36
N PRO A 180 -9.39 -1.41 20.81
CA PRO A 180 -10.14 -0.53 19.92
C PRO A 180 -9.22 0.25 18.98
N PHE A 181 -9.81 0.77 17.89
CA PHE A 181 -9.12 1.59 16.91
C PHE A 181 -8.44 2.81 17.54
N LEU A 182 -7.20 3.10 17.11
CA LEU A 182 -6.46 4.29 17.50
C LEU A 182 -6.37 5.25 16.32
N GLU A 183 -6.73 6.51 16.54
CA GLU A 183 -6.58 7.53 15.51
C GLU A 183 -5.10 7.82 15.26
N ALA A 184 -4.67 7.62 14.01
CA ALA A 184 -3.30 7.91 13.62
C ALA A 184 -3.08 9.44 13.59
N PRO A 185 -1.94 9.94 14.08
CA PRO A 185 -1.67 11.37 14.07
C PRO A 185 -1.62 11.90 12.64
N LYS A 186 -2.09 13.13 12.43
CA LYS A 186 -2.07 13.79 11.13
C LYS A 186 -0.65 14.27 10.82
N ASP A 187 -0.18 14.02 9.60
CA ASP A 187 1.14 14.50 9.18
C ASP A 187 1.15 16.03 9.02
N SER A 188 1.81 16.72 9.94
CA SER A 188 1.98 18.18 9.92
C SER A 188 2.76 18.66 8.68
N TYR A 189 3.64 17.81 8.14
CA TYR A 189 4.47 18.13 6.98
C TYR A 189 3.64 18.32 5.70
N VAL A 190 2.69 17.43 5.44
CA VAL A 190 1.80 17.50 4.26
C VAL A 190 0.95 18.77 4.29
N ASN A 191 0.42 19.14 5.46
CA ASN A 191 -0.39 20.36 5.63
C ASN A 191 0.41 21.63 5.33
N ASN A 192 1.70 21.67 5.68
CA ASN A 192 2.55 22.83 5.41
C ASN A 192 2.95 22.93 3.93
N ARG A 193 3.12 21.81 3.23
CA ARG A 193 3.42 21.81 1.78
C ARG A 193 2.28 22.39 0.95
N HIS A 194 1.04 21.99 1.24
CA HIS A 194 -0.15 22.53 0.56
C HIS A 194 -0.32 24.04 0.75
N LYS A 195 0.15 24.60 1.87
CA LYS A 195 0.16 26.05 2.11
C LYS A 195 1.23 26.80 1.30
N ILE A 196 2.34 26.13 0.96
CA ILE A 196 3.45 26.72 0.19
C ILE A 196 3.16 26.70 -1.31
N ASP A 197 2.50 25.65 -1.83
CA ASP A 197 2.19 25.54 -3.27
C ASP A 197 1.13 26.54 -3.74
N TYR A 198 0.32 27.07 -2.81
CA TYR A 198 -0.60 28.17 -3.07
C TYR A 198 -0.43 29.26 -2.01
N PRO A 199 0.56 30.17 -2.14
CA PRO A 199 0.36 31.46 -1.52
C PRO A 199 -0.97 31.97 -2.08
N ASN A 200 -1.87 32.41 -1.21
CA ASN A 200 -3.07 33.17 -1.55
C ASN A 200 -2.65 34.42 -2.36
N LYS A 201 -2.27 34.23 -3.62
CA LYS A 201 -2.18 35.27 -4.61
C LYS A 201 -3.63 35.60 -4.85
N ASN A 202 -4.11 36.66 -4.20
CA ASN A 202 -5.39 37.28 -4.49
C ASN A 202 -5.53 37.39 -6.01
N ILE A 203 -6.25 36.44 -6.62
CA ILE A 203 -6.41 36.31 -8.06
C ILE A 203 -7.00 37.62 -8.61
N ASN A 204 -7.84 38.27 -7.79
CA ASN A 204 -8.48 39.54 -8.08
C ASN A 204 -7.49 40.73 -8.20
N LYS A 205 -6.28 40.65 -7.65
CA LYS A 205 -5.27 41.73 -7.73
C LYS A 205 -4.36 41.61 -8.95
N LEU A 206 -4.14 40.39 -9.44
CA LEU A 206 -3.32 40.10 -10.63
C LEU A 206 -4.03 40.43 -11.94
N ILE A 207 -5.36 40.25 -12.00
CA ILE A 207 -6.15 40.51 -13.20
C ILE A 207 -6.15 42.02 -13.56
N ILE A 208 -6.04 42.91 -12.57
CA ILE A 208 -6.23 44.35 -12.77
C ILE A 208 -4.93 45.09 -13.13
N THR A 209 -3.75 44.54 -12.82
CA THR A 209 -2.49 45.32 -12.81
C THR A 209 -1.38 44.83 -13.74
N SER A 210 -1.66 43.92 -14.65
CA SER A 210 -0.68 43.52 -15.66
C SER A 210 -0.78 44.46 -16.88
N PRO A 211 0.13 45.45 -17.06
CA PRO A 211 0.06 46.38 -18.19
C PRO A 211 0.24 45.67 -19.53
N LYS A 212 0.94 44.53 -19.54
CA LYS A 212 1.11 43.67 -20.71
C LYS A 212 -0.19 42.99 -21.12
N LEU A 213 -0.95 42.48 -20.16
CA LEU A 213 -2.28 41.88 -20.42
C LEU A 213 -3.29 42.95 -20.86
N ASN A 214 -3.27 44.14 -20.25
CA ASN A 214 -4.14 45.24 -20.69
C ASN A 214 -3.82 45.70 -22.11
N ARG A 215 -2.53 45.79 -22.48
CA ARG A 215 -2.12 46.09 -23.86
C ARG A 215 -2.56 45.01 -24.84
N TYR A 216 -2.39 43.75 -24.46
CA TYR A 216 -2.81 42.61 -25.25
C TYR A 216 -4.33 42.62 -25.48
N ILE A 217 -5.14 42.75 -24.43
CA ILE A 217 -6.62 42.76 -24.52
C ILE A 217 -7.11 43.97 -25.31
N LYS A 218 -6.51 45.15 -25.10
CA LYS A 218 -6.97 46.38 -25.76
C LYS A 218 -6.71 46.36 -27.27
N ASN A 219 -5.57 45.81 -27.68
CA ASN A 219 -5.12 45.80 -29.06
C ASN A 219 -5.26 44.40 -29.69
N ASP A 220 -6.03 43.50 -29.06
CA ASP A 220 -6.21 42.15 -29.58
C ASP A 220 -6.88 42.26 -30.96
N LEU A 221 -6.33 41.55 -31.95
CA LEU A 221 -6.71 41.61 -33.37
C LEU A 221 -6.35 42.90 -34.12
N GLU A 222 -5.75 43.91 -33.50
CA GLU A 222 -5.27 45.10 -34.20
C GLU A 222 -3.86 44.89 -34.77
N VAL A 223 -3.75 44.96 -36.10
CA VAL A 223 -2.49 44.79 -36.83
C VAL A 223 -2.31 45.94 -37.81
N LEU A 224 -1.19 46.64 -37.71
CA LEU A 224 -0.80 47.62 -38.71
C LEU A 224 -0.19 46.89 -39.91
N ARG A 225 -0.72 47.14 -41.10
CA ARG A 225 -0.25 46.56 -42.36
C ARG A 225 0.39 47.65 -43.20
N PHE A 226 1.65 47.45 -43.56
CA PHE A 226 2.41 48.36 -44.40
C PHE A 226 2.81 47.68 -45.70
N TYR A 227 2.77 48.44 -46.80
CA TYR A 227 3.31 48.02 -48.09
C TYR A 227 4.69 48.66 -48.26
N ALA A 228 5.72 47.84 -48.43
CA ALA A 228 7.10 48.29 -48.57
C ALA A 228 7.67 47.82 -49.91
N THR A 229 8.69 48.53 -50.40
CA THR A 229 9.51 48.08 -51.53
C THR A 229 10.96 48.11 -51.10
N SER A 230 11.68 47.01 -51.35
CA SER A 230 13.11 46.97 -51.10
C SER A 230 13.86 47.42 -52.33
N ARG A 231 14.83 48.33 -52.14
CA ARG A 231 15.90 48.58 -53.10
C ARG A 231 17.16 47.90 -52.58
N LEU A 232 17.35 46.64 -52.93
CA LEU A 232 18.58 45.93 -52.59
C LEU A 232 19.78 46.56 -53.35
N PRO A 233 20.97 46.67 -52.74
CA PRO A 233 22.18 47.05 -53.47
C PRO A 233 22.48 46.00 -54.55
N SER A 234 22.95 46.48 -55.70
CA SER A 234 23.17 45.66 -56.90
C SER A 234 24.19 44.55 -56.66
N TYR A 235 23.70 43.32 -56.52
CA TYR A 235 24.50 42.11 -56.73
C TYR A 235 24.57 41.81 -58.24
N PRO A 236 25.73 41.37 -58.76
CA PRO A 236 26.03 41.35 -60.19
C PRO A 236 25.26 40.34 -61.06
N LEU A 237 24.25 39.61 -60.53
CA LEU A 237 23.64 38.47 -61.21
C LEU A 237 22.09 38.38 -61.11
N GLY A 238 21.38 39.42 -60.66
CA GLY A 238 19.91 39.38 -60.55
C GLY A 238 19.22 40.57 -61.22
N GLN A 239 18.17 40.32 -62.01
CA GLN A 239 17.36 41.35 -62.65
C GLN A 239 16.82 42.39 -61.64
N LYS A 240 16.86 43.67 -62.04
CA LYS A 240 16.37 44.80 -61.26
C LYS A 240 14.84 44.79 -61.20
N GLU A 241 14.28 44.18 -60.19
CA GLU A 241 12.88 44.41 -59.86
C GLU A 241 12.73 44.87 -58.41
N ASN A 242 11.96 45.95 -58.22
CA ASN A 242 11.60 46.44 -56.89
C ASN A 242 10.71 45.38 -56.24
N GLN A 243 11.29 44.57 -55.36
CA GLN A 243 10.52 43.54 -54.67
C GLN A 243 9.59 44.20 -53.66
N LYS A 244 8.28 43.96 -53.83
CA LYS A 244 7.22 44.46 -52.97
C LYS A 244 7.04 43.51 -51.79
N TYR A 245 6.94 44.07 -50.60
CA TYR A 245 6.73 43.37 -49.34
C TYR A 245 5.50 43.92 -48.63
N ILE A 246 4.92 43.08 -47.79
CA ILE A 246 3.85 43.46 -46.87
C ILE A 246 4.35 43.15 -45.47
N ILE A 247 4.39 44.17 -44.61
CA ILE A 247 4.87 44.06 -43.24
C ILE A 247 3.66 44.18 -42.32
N TYR A 248 3.49 43.19 -41.46
CA TYR A 248 2.49 43.18 -40.40
C TYR A 248 3.15 43.52 -39.08
N PHE A 249 2.61 44.51 -38.36
CA PHE A 249 3.05 44.89 -37.02
C PHE A 249 1.90 44.70 -36.04
N TYR A 250 2.08 43.77 -35.11
CA TYR A 250 1.08 43.41 -34.10
C TYR A 250 1.23 44.35 -32.90
N LEU A 251 0.11 44.94 -32.47
CA LEU A 251 0.09 45.96 -31.41
C LEU A 251 0.00 45.39 -29.99
N SER A 252 -0.17 44.07 -29.88
CA SER A 252 -0.31 43.29 -28.64
C SER A 252 1.00 43.04 -27.88
#